data_AF-A0A259RZF0-F1
#
_entry.id   AF-A0A259RZF0-F1
#
_cell.length_a   1.000
_cell.length_b   1.000
_cell.length_c   1.000
_cell.angle_alpha   90.00
_cell.angle_beta   90.00
_cell.angle_gamma   90.00
#
_symmetry.space_group_name_H-M   'P 1'
#
loop_
_entity.id
_entity.type
_entity.pdbx_description
1 polymer ?
#
loop_
_entity_poly.entity_id
_entity_poly.type
_entity_poly.pdbx_seq_one_letter_code
_entity_poly.pdbx_strand_id
1 'polypeptide(L)'
;MTRFYAARTQGSARKYVDQDPIKTLASLLKIPDANLRSLVANNRSKQFIYVQRQVRPSVAAVIRAARLPGVGLQREYQRFYPTGDVTASLVGFTNIDDHGQAGLEASYNNYLAGVAGRRLILKDAYGHEVDDLGVQKEAQPGHDLVLSIDKRLQYLTYSELARGVAAHHAEYGSAVLMNVTTGEVLAMATVPSFNPNNRATMKPALSRA
;
A
#
# COMPACT_ATOMS: atom_id res chain seq x y z
N MET A 1 4.13 -6.35 2.80
CA MET A 1 3.03 -7.18 2.27
C MET A 1 3.38 -7.66 0.87
N THR A 2 2.74 -8.71 0.35
CA THR A 2 3.39 -9.61 -0.63
C THR A 2 2.60 -9.78 -1.94
N ARG A 3 3.29 -9.81 -3.09
CA ARG A 3 2.77 -10.03 -4.48
C ARG A 3 2.62 -11.52 -4.85
N PHE A 4 1.96 -11.88 -5.96
CA PHE A 4 1.74 -13.26 -6.45
C PHE A 4 1.99 -13.37 -7.96
N TYR A 5 2.44 -14.54 -8.44
CA TYR A 5 2.56 -14.92 -9.87
C TYR A 5 1.94 -16.30 -10.17
N ALA A 6 1.86 -16.73 -11.43
CA ALA A 6 1.58 -18.12 -11.83
C ALA A 6 2.48 -18.46 -13.04
N ALA A 7 3.18 -19.60 -13.01
CA ALA A 7 4.09 -20.08 -14.06
C ALA A 7 3.95 -21.62 -14.20
N ARG A 8 4.14 -22.12 -15.42
CA ARG A 8 3.85 -23.50 -15.85
C ARG A 8 5.14 -24.32 -15.89
N THR A 9 5.19 -25.44 -15.17
CA THR A 9 6.33 -26.37 -15.17
C THR A 9 6.05 -27.65 -15.95
N GLN A 10 7.01 -28.09 -16.78
CA GLN A 10 7.24 -29.51 -17.07
C GLN A 10 8.69 -29.87 -16.73
N GLY A 11 8.87 -30.98 -15.99
CA GLY A 11 10.08 -31.82 -16.06
C GLY A 11 11.14 -31.68 -14.97
N SER A 12 10.84 -32.05 -13.71
CA SER A 12 11.75 -32.90 -12.91
C SER A 12 10.96 -33.55 -11.77
N ALA A 13 11.04 -34.88 -11.68
CA ALA A 13 10.27 -35.71 -10.79
C ALA A 13 10.70 -35.53 -9.32
N ARG A 14 10.17 -34.51 -8.66
CA ARG A 14 9.98 -34.47 -7.21
C ARG A 14 8.48 -34.56 -6.98
N LYS A 15 8.03 -35.46 -6.09
CA LYS A 15 6.60 -35.66 -5.74
C LYS A 15 5.93 -34.31 -5.40
N TYR A 16 5.36 -33.65 -6.40
CA TYR A 16 4.43 -32.57 -6.24
C TYR A 16 3.14 -33.23 -5.80
N VAL A 17 2.69 -32.93 -4.58
CA VAL A 17 1.33 -33.26 -4.16
C VAL A 17 0.40 -32.68 -5.23
N ASP A 18 -0.52 -33.50 -5.72
CA ASP A 18 -1.48 -33.26 -6.79
C ASP A 18 -2.48 -32.15 -6.38
N GLN A 19 -1.97 -30.94 -6.18
CA GLN A 19 -2.73 -29.76 -5.78
C GLN A 19 -2.79 -28.81 -6.95
N ASP A 20 -3.99 -28.56 -7.46
CA ASP A 20 -4.24 -27.49 -8.41
C ASP A 20 -3.79 -26.16 -7.78
N PRO A 21 -2.66 -25.57 -8.24
CA PRO A 21 -2.10 -24.39 -7.58
C PRO A 21 -3.00 -23.17 -7.73
N ILE A 22 -3.81 -23.11 -8.79
CA ILE A 22 -4.77 -22.03 -9.02
C ILE A 22 -5.89 -22.13 -7.99
N LYS A 23 -6.44 -23.32 -7.77
CA LYS A 23 -7.52 -23.53 -6.79
C LYS A 23 -7.06 -23.20 -5.37
N THR A 24 -5.87 -23.67 -4.99
CA THR A 24 -5.31 -23.39 -3.67
C THR A 24 -5.03 -21.90 -3.49
N LEU A 25 -4.41 -21.23 -4.48
CA LEU A 25 -4.15 -19.79 -4.42
C LEU A 25 -5.44 -18.98 -4.35
N ALA A 26 -6.45 -19.33 -5.15
CA ALA A 26 -7.75 -18.67 -5.16
C ALA A 26 -8.42 -18.75 -3.77
N SER A 27 -8.38 -19.92 -3.13
CA SER A 27 -8.90 -20.11 -1.77
C SER A 27 -8.17 -19.25 -0.73
N LEU A 28 -6.83 -19.24 -0.77
CA LEU A 28 -6.00 -18.45 0.17
C LEU A 28 -6.20 -16.94 0.02
N LEU A 29 -6.40 -16.48 -1.22
CA LEU A 29 -6.65 -15.07 -1.55
C LEU A 29 -8.13 -14.67 -1.42
N LYS A 30 -9.03 -15.63 -1.19
CA LYS A 30 -10.48 -15.44 -1.17
C LYS A 30 -11.01 -14.81 -2.47
N ILE A 31 -10.44 -15.19 -3.60
CA ILE A 31 -10.91 -14.81 -4.94
C ILE A 31 -11.58 -16.00 -5.61
N PRO A 32 -12.60 -15.80 -6.46
CA PRO A 32 -13.20 -16.90 -7.20
C PRO A 32 -12.18 -17.62 -8.09
N ASP A 33 -12.17 -18.95 -8.03
CA ASP A 33 -11.28 -19.80 -8.83
C ASP A 33 -11.40 -19.50 -10.34
N ALA A 34 -12.63 -19.31 -10.83
CA ALA A 34 -12.91 -18.94 -12.22
C ALA A 34 -12.24 -17.61 -12.64
N ASN A 35 -12.17 -16.63 -11.73
CA ASN A 35 -11.54 -15.33 -12.01
C ASN A 35 -10.03 -15.49 -12.16
N LEU A 36 -9.40 -16.28 -11.27
CA LEU A 36 -7.97 -16.53 -11.35
C LEU A 36 -7.60 -17.35 -12.60
N ARG A 37 -8.39 -18.37 -12.94
CA ARG A 37 -8.19 -19.14 -14.19
C ARG A 37 -8.30 -18.25 -15.41
N SER A 38 -9.31 -17.38 -15.46
CA SER A 38 -9.50 -16.43 -16.57
C SER A 38 -8.33 -15.45 -16.67
N LEU A 39 -7.86 -14.92 -15.53
CA LEU A 39 -6.71 -14.02 -15.47
C LEU A 39 -5.45 -14.69 -16.05
N VAL A 40 -5.16 -15.93 -15.65
CA VAL A 40 -4.02 -16.70 -16.16
C VAL A 40 -4.20 -17.02 -17.65
N ALA A 41 -5.39 -17.47 -18.06
CA ALA A 41 -5.68 -17.84 -19.44
C ALA A 41 -5.55 -16.66 -20.42
N ASN A 42 -6.00 -15.47 -20.01
CA ASN A 42 -5.93 -14.26 -20.83
C ASN A 42 -4.51 -13.67 -20.93
N ASN A 43 -3.57 -14.13 -20.11
CA ASN A 43 -2.21 -13.62 -20.05
C ASN A 43 -1.16 -14.71 -20.31
N ARG A 44 -1.50 -15.77 -21.06
CA ARG A 44 -0.61 -16.92 -21.35
C ARG A 44 0.72 -16.54 -22.02
N SER A 45 0.76 -15.42 -22.75
CA SER A 45 1.98 -14.91 -23.39
C SER A 45 2.89 -14.15 -22.44
N LYS A 46 2.41 -13.78 -21.24
CA LYS A 46 3.20 -13.04 -20.25
C LYS A 46 3.90 -14.01 -19.32
N GLN A 47 5.16 -13.73 -19.03
CA GLN A 47 5.94 -14.43 -18.00
C GLN A 47 5.62 -13.94 -16.58
N PHE A 48 4.80 -12.89 -16.45
CA PHE A 48 4.53 -12.20 -15.20
C PHE A 48 3.15 -11.53 -15.21
N ILE A 49 2.38 -11.74 -14.14
CA ILE A 49 1.11 -11.06 -13.87
C ILE A 49 0.92 -10.85 -12.37
N TYR A 50 0.43 -9.68 -11.95
CA TYR A 50 -0.01 -9.50 -10.57
C TYR A 50 -1.36 -10.20 -10.37
N VAL A 51 -1.44 -11.10 -9.39
CA VAL A 51 -2.75 -11.65 -8.95
C VAL A 51 -3.39 -10.75 -7.90
N GLN A 52 -2.63 -10.36 -6.87
CA GLN A 52 -3.08 -9.47 -5.81
C GLN A 52 -1.87 -8.73 -5.23
N ARG A 53 -2.08 -7.47 -4.84
CA ARG A 53 -1.06 -6.64 -4.20
C ARG A 53 -1.43 -6.39 -2.74
N GLN A 54 -0.44 -6.00 -1.94
CA GLN A 54 -0.65 -5.64 -0.53
C GLN A 54 -1.38 -6.73 0.31
N VAL A 55 -1.09 -8.01 0.06
CA VAL A 55 -1.69 -9.09 0.86
C VAL A 55 -1.05 -9.20 2.24
N ARG A 56 -1.91 -9.43 3.25
CA ARG A 56 -1.56 -9.53 4.68
C ARG A 56 -0.36 -10.45 4.89
N PRO A 57 0.59 -10.08 5.78
CA PRO A 57 1.78 -10.90 6.03
C PRO A 57 1.46 -12.33 6.44
N SER A 58 0.38 -12.56 7.18
CA SER A 58 -0.09 -13.89 7.58
C SER A 58 -0.49 -14.75 6.37
N VAL A 59 -1.29 -14.21 5.46
CA VAL A 59 -1.69 -14.91 4.22
C VAL A 59 -0.47 -15.17 3.32
N ALA A 60 0.43 -14.20 3.21
CA ALA A 60 1.67 -14.36 2.46
C ALA A 60 2.58 -15.46 3.02
N ALA A 61 2.64 -15.62 4.34
CA ALA A 61 3.41 -16.69 4.98
C ALA A 61 2.84 -18.08 4.63
N VAL A 62 1.50 -18.22 4.65
CA VAL A 62 0.84 -19.48 4.26
C VAL A 62 1.10 -19.79 2.78
N ILE A 63 1.01 -18.81 1.90
CA ILE A 63 1.28 -19.01 0.46
C ILE A 63 2.75 -19.38 0.21
N ARG A 64 3.68 -18.78 0.97
CA ARG A 64 5.10 -19.15 0.93
C ARG A 64 5.31 -20.61 1.34
N ALA A 65 4.66 -21.04 2.42
CA ALA A 65 4.76 -22.39 2.94
C ALA A 65 4.14 -23.43 1.99
N ALA A 66 3.09 -23.06 1.25
CA ALA A 66 2.42 -23.92 0.29
C ALA A 66 3.27 -24.25 -0.96
N ARG A 67 4.34 -23.49 -1.23
CA ARG A 67 5.28 -23.71 -2.36
C ARG A 67 4.58 -23.97 -3.70
N LEU A 68 3.53 -23.20 -3.97
CA LEU A 68 2.71 -23.37 -5.16
C LEU A 68 3.53 -23.09 -6.44
N PRO A 69 3.58 -24.02 -7.40
CA PRO A 69 4.30 -23.85 -8.65
C PRO A 69 3.94 -22.54 -9.35
N GLY A 70 4.98 -21.78 -9.68
CA GLY A 70 4.86 -20.53 -10.40
C GLY A 70 4.29 -19.34 -9.61
N VAL A 71 4.04 -19.51 -8.31
CA VAL A 71 3.62 -18.43 -7.42
C VAL A 71 4.83 -17.83 -6.72
N GLY A 72 5.20 -16.62 -7.12
CA GLY A 72 6.27 -15.85 -6.46
C GLY A 72 5.73 -14.81 -5.49
N LEU A 73 6.54 -14.45 -4.50
CA LEU A 73 6.22 -13.49 -3.44
C LEU A 73 7.20 -12.32 -3.47
N GLN A 74 6.72 -11.09 -3.64
CA GLN A 74 7.58 -9.90 -3.58
C GLN A 74 7.09 -8.93 -2.50
N ARG A 75 8.02 -8.46 -1.67
CA ARG A 75 7.77 -7.54 -0.56
C ARG A 75 7.47 -6.12 -1.08
N GLU A 76 6.39 -5.56 -0.59
CA GLU A 76 5.93 -4.17 -0.77
C GLU A 76 5.69 -3.51 0.59
N TYR A 77 5.73 -2.18 0.58
CA TYR A 77 5.34 -1.33 1.69
C TYR A 77 3.95 -0.74 1.44
N GLN A 78 3.25 -0.46 2.52
CA GLN A 78 1.96 0.21 2.51
C GLN A 78 1.94 1.17 3.69
N ARG A 79 1.56 2.43 3.44
CA ARG A 79 1.39 3.43 4.49
C ARG A 79 0.23 3.07 5.40
N PHE A 80 0.43 3.29 6.68
CA PHE A 80 -0.58 3.23 7.72
C PHE A 80 -0.61 4.57 8.44
N TYR A 81 -1.80 5.12 8.63
CA TYR A 81 -2.03 6.45 9.21
C TYR A 81 -2.71 6.29 10.57
N PRO A 82 -1.97 6.30 11.70
CA PRO A 82 -2.50 5.92 13.02
C PRO A 82 -3.60 6.84 13.54
N THR A 83 -3.58 8.11 13.13
CA THR A 83 -4.55 9.14 13.51
C THR A 83 -5.75 9.22 12.58
N GLY A 84 -5.80 8.40 11.53
CA GLY A 84 -6.95 8.30 10.64
C GLY A 84 -7.41 9.66 10.08
N ASP A 85 -8.69 9.95 10.28
CA ASP A 85 -9.39 11.16 9.84
C ASP A 85 -8.91 12.45 10.52
N VAL A 86 -8.39 12.37 11.75
CA VAL A 86 -7.93 13.53 12.52
C VAL A 86 -6.85 14.34 11.81
N THR A 87 -6.02 13.70 10.99
CA THR A 87 -4.90 14.33 10.26
C THR A 87 -4.94 14.08 8.76
N ALA A 88 -6.04 13.54 8.24
CA ALA A 88 -6.08 13.00 6.88
C ALA A 88 -5.80 14.04 5.80
N SER A 89 -6.42 15.22 5.89
CA SER A 89 -6.22 16.29 4.92
C SER A 89 -4.81 16.90 4.98
N LEU A 90 -4.22 16.94 6.19
CA LEU A 90 -2.88 17.46 6.41
C LEU A 90 -1.80 16.50 5.91
N VAL A 91 -1.80 15.26 6.43
CA VAL A 91 -0.80 14.25 6.07
C VAL A 91 -1.00 13.79 4.63
N GLY A 92 -2.26 13.65 4.20
CA GLY A 92 -2.62 13.13 2.90
C GLY A 92 -2.53 11.61 2.85
N PHE A 93 -2.23 11.07 1.65
CA PHE A 93 -2.11 9.64 1.45
C PHE A 93 -1.24 9.29 0.22
N THR A 94 -0.81 8.04 0.14
CA THR A 94 -0.09 7.47 -1.03
C THR A 94 -0.99 6.56 -1.88
N ASN A 95 -0.63 6.35 -3.14
CA ASN A 95 -1.29 5.38 -4.02
C ASN A 95 -0.79 3.94 -3.76
N ILE A 96 -1.11 2.99 -4.64
CA ILE A 96 -0.70 1.57 -4.51
C ILE A 96 0.79 1.36 -4.78
N ASP A 97 1.42 2.32 -5.46
CA ASP A 97 2.85 2.35 -5.79
C ASP A 97 3.64 3.21 -4.80
N ASP A 98 3.02 3.57 -3.68
CA ASP A 98 3.59 4.36 -2.58
C ASP A 98 4.00 5.79 -2.96
N HIS A 99 3.41 6.35 -4.01
CA HIS A 99 3.57 7.75 -4.37
C HIS A 99 2.54 8.63 -3.68
N GLY A 100 2.97 9.72 -3.06
CA GLY A 100 2.11 10.71 -2.42
C GLY A 100 1.11 11.33 -3.39
N GLN A 101 -0.17 11.40 -2.99
CA GLN A 101 -1.28 11.89 -3.82
C GLN A 101 -1.95 13.15 -3.26
N ALA A 102 -1.80 13.41 -1.98
CA ALA A 102 -2.35 14.59 -1.31
C ALA A 102 -1.48 14.98 -0.11
N GLY A 103 -1.72 16.17 0.44
CA GLY A 103 -1.11 16.65 1.67
C GLY A 103 0.41 16.60 1.68
N LEU A 104 0.98 16.36 2.85
CA LEU A 104 2.42 16.25 3.05
C LEU A 104 3.04 15.07 2.29
N GLU A 105 2.32 13.95 2.14
CA GLU A 105 2.78 12.81 1.33
C GLU A 105 3.09 13.24 -0.11
N ALA A 106 2.23 14.05 -0.75
CA ALA A 106 2.48 14.58 -2.09
C ALA A 106 3.57 15.66 -2.10
N SER A 107 3.47 16.65 -1.22
CA SER A 107 4.39 17.78 -1.19
C SER A 107 5.84 17.37 -0.90
N TYR A 108 6.02 16.35 -0.06
CA TYR A 108 7.34 15.82 0.32
C TYR A 108 7.65 14.46 -0.31
N ASN A 109 6.93 14.04 -1.36
CA ASN A 109 7.10 12.71 -1.97
C ASN A 109 8.57 12.40 -2.27
N ASN A 110 9.32 13.35 -2.85
CA ASN A 110 10.73 13.14 -3.21
C ASN A 110 11.64 13.00 -2.00
N TYR A 111 11.30 13.66 -0.89
CA TYR A 111 12.03 13.57 0.37
C TYR A 111 11.72 12.25 1.11
N LEU A 112 10.47 11.78 1.02
CA LEU A 112 9.95 10.61 1.74
C LEU A 112 10.15 9.26 1.00
N ALA A 113 10.21 9.24 -0.33
CA ALA A 113 10.17 8.01 -1.12
C ALA A 113 11.50 7.23 -1.14
N GLY A 114 12.64 7.91 -0.93
CA GLY A 114 13.96 7.32 -1.08
C GLY A 114 14.26 6.91 -2.53
N VAL A 115 15.20 5.98 -2.72
CA VAL A 115 15.63 5.51 -4.04
C VAL A 115 15.51 4.00 -4.13
N ALA A 116 14.80 3.53 -5.16
CA ALA A 116 14.65 2.10 -5.40
C ALA A 116 16.01 1.43 -5.73
N GLY A 117 16.25 0.30 -5.07
CA GLY A 117 17.36 -0.59 -5.40
C GLY A 117 17.04 -1.48 -6.61
N ARG A 118 18.04 -2.25 -7.04
CA ARG A 118 17.94 -3.26 -8.10
C ARG A 118 18.66 -4.52 -7.67
N ARG A 119 18.06 -5.67 -7.94
CA ARG A 119 18.69 -6.98 -7.81
C ARG A 119 18.70 -7.69 -9.15
N LEU A 120 19.70 -8.52 -9.38
CA LEU A 120 19.81 -9.33 -10.57
C LEU A 120 19.37 -10.75 -10.23
N ILE A 121 18.41 -11.27 -10.99
CA ILE A 121 17.89 -12.63 -10.83
C ILE A 121 18.13 -13.40 -12.13
N LEU A 122 18.62 -14.63 -12.02
CA LEU A 122 18.73 -15.53 -13.15
C LEU A 122 17.39 -16.21 -13.36
N LYS A 123 16.92 -16.23 -14.60
CA LYS A 123 15.67 -16.92 -14.98
C LYS A 123 15.94 -17.98 -16.05
N ASP A 124 15.16 -19.05 -16.02
CA ASP A 124 15.13 -20.03 -17.11
C ASP A 124 14.34 -19.51 -18.33
N ALA A 125 14.34 -20.28 -19.43
CA ALA A 125 13.60 -19.95 -20.65
C ALA A 125 12.07 -19.85 -20.45
N TYR A 126 11.56 -20.41 -19.36
CA TYR A 126 10.15 -20.40 -18.98
C TYR A 126 9.82 -19.29 -17.96
N GLY A 127 10.81 -18.51 -17.52
CA GLY A 127 10.67 -17.36 -16.63
C GLY A 127 10.75 -17.66 -15.13
N HIS A 128 11.08 -18.90 -14.73
CA HIS A 128 11.26 -19.26 -13.33
C HIS A 128 12.55 -18.66 -12.77
N GLU A 129 12.52 -18.16 -11.54
CA GLU A 129 13.73 -17.73 -10.82
C GLU A 129 14.59 -18.97 -10.51
N VAL A 130 15.79 -19.03 -11.09
CA VAL A 130 16.77 -20.12 -10.93
C VAL A 130 17.78 -19.77 -9.84
N ASP A 131 18.21 -18.50 -9.81
CA ASP A 131 19.21 -18.03 -8.86
C ASP A 131 19.05 -16.52 -8.56
N ASP A 132 19.46 -16.08 -7.37
CA ASP A 132 19.55 -14.65 -7.01
C ASP A 132 21.02 -14.23 -7.11
N LEU A 133 21.36 -13.52 -8.17
CA LEU A 133 22.73 -13.07 -8.45
C LEU A 133 23.13 -11.84 -7.61
N GLY A 134 22.29 -11.45 -6.65
CA GLY A 134 22.58 -10.44 -5.66
C GLY A 134 22.10 -9.04 -6.01
N VAL A 135 22.47 -8.09 -5.14
CA VAL A 135 22.07 -6.69 -5.24
C VAL A 135 22.99 -5.95 -6.22
N GLN A 136 22.42 -5.43 -7.31
CA GLN A 136 23.13 -4.58 -8.27
C GLN A 136 23.17 -3.12 -7.80
N LYS A 137 22.10 -2.65 -7.14
CA LYS A 137 22.00 -1.31 -6.56
C LYS A 137 21.24 -1.41 -5.24
N GLU A 138 21.82 -0.93 -4.16
CA GLU A 138 21.12 -0.89 -2.88
C GLU A 138 19.96 0.11 -2.91
N ALA A 139 18.89 -0.23 -2.21
CA ALA A 139 17.79 0.71 -1.98
C ALA A 139 18.21 1.70 -0.89
N GLN A 140 17.93 2.98 -1.10
CA GLN A 140 18.17 4.01 -0.11
C GLN A 140 16.83 4.38 0.52
N PRO A 141 16.70 4.32 1.86
CA PRO A 141 15.47 4.74 2.53
C PRO A 141 15.23 6.23 2.29
N GLY A 142 13.96 6.63 2.27
CA GLY A 142 13.60 8.04 2.34
C GLY A 142 13.94 8.64 3.71
N HIS A 143 13.75 9.95 3.82
CA HIS A 143 14.03 10.67 5.05
C HIS A 143 12.82 10.76 5.96
N ASP A 144 13.08 10.84 7.27
CA ASP A 144 12.04 11.14 8.25
C ASP A 144 11.67 12.62 8.20
N LEU A 145 10.36 12.90 8.22
CA LEU A 145 9.79 14.23 8.29
C LEU A 145 9.12 14.42 9.65
N VAL A 146 9.72 15.24 10.50
CA VAL A 146 9.13 15.64 11.79
C VAL A 146 8.28 16.88 11.57
N LEU A 147 7.01 16.82 11.98
CA LEU A 147 6.08 17.93 11.83
C LEU A 147 6.07 18.82 13.07
N SER A 148 5.71 20.08 12.87
CA SER A 148 5.42 21.03 13.96
C SER A 148 4.11 20.75 14.70
N ILE A 149 3.33 19.78 14.22
CA ILE A 149 1.99 19.46 14.71
C ILE A 149 2.07 18.79 16.08
N ASP A 150 1.42 19.39 17.07
CA ASP A 150 1.17 18.73 18.35
C ASP A 150 -0.06 17.82 18.20
N LYS A 151 0.14 16.51 18.35
CA LYS A 151 -0.92 15.51 18.20
C LYS A 151 -2.13 15.74 19.11
N ARG A 152 -1.92 16.28 20.32
CA ARG A 152 -3.00 16.53 21.28
C ARG A 152 -3.79 17.76 20.87
N LEU A 153 -3.11 18.84 20.49
CA LEU A 153 -3.76 20.04 19.97
C LEU A 153 -4.52 19.74 18.69
N GLN A 154 -3.92 18.98 17.78
CA GLN A 154 -4.57 18.51 16.55
C GLN A 154 -5.86 17.75 16.83
N TYR A 155 -5.84 16.78 17.76
CA TYR A 155 -7.04 16.03 18.12
C TYR A 155 -8.13 16.94 18.69
N LEU A 156 -7.76 17.84 19.62
CA LEU A 156 -8.69 18.79 20.22
C LEU A 156 -9.31 19.70 19.14
N THR A 157 -8.48 20.34 18.32
CA THR A 157 -8.91 21.20 17.21
C THR A 157 -9.86 20.47 16.26
N TYR A 158 -9.54 19.25 15.84
CA TYR A 158 -10.43 18.45 14.99
C TYR A 158 -11.76 18.15 15.66
N SER A 159 -11.73 17.71 16.92
CA SER A 159 -12.95 17.30 17.66
C SER A 159 -13.91 18.46 17.90
N GLU A 160 -13.41 19.65 18.24
CA GLU A 160 -14.20 20.85 18.46
C GLU A 160 -14.74 21.43 17.15
N LEU A 161 -13.91 21.44 16.09
CA LEU A 161 -14.35 21.83 14.75
C LEU A 161 -15.46 20.92 14.25
N ALA A 162 -15.31 19.60 14.40
CA ALA A 162 -16.32 18.63 14.00
C ALA A 162 -17.65 18.82 14.75
N ARG A 163 -17.58 19.11 16.07
CA ARG A 163 -18.75 19.43 16.88
C ARG A 163 -19.43 20.72 16.38
N GLY A 164 -18.67 21.77 16.10
CA GLY A 164 -19.19 23.04 15.60
C GLY A 164 -19.88 22.88 14.24
N VAL A 165 -19.22 22.21 13.28
CA VAL A 165 -19.80 21.93 11.95
C VAL A 165 -21.11 21.16 12.07
N ALA A 166 -21.15 20.13 12.92
CA ALA A 166 -22.36 19.33 13.14
C ALA A 166 -23.48 20.15 13.81
N ALA A 167 -23.16 20.92 14.85
CA ALA A 167 -24.14 21.71 15.60
C ALA A 167 -24.78 22.82 14.75
N HIS A 168 -24.05 23.36 13.77
CA HIS A 168 -24.53 24.43 12.90
C HIS A 168 -24.98 23.94 11.52
N HIS A 169 -25.00 22.62 11.27
CA HIS A 169 -25.29 22.04 9.97
C HIS A 169 -24.47 22.66 8.83
N ALA A 170 -23.22 23.04 9.12
CA ALA A 170 -22.33 23.61 8.12
C ALA A 170 -21.88 22.52 7.14
N GLU A 171 -21.65 22.90 5.89
CA GLU A 171 -21.17 21.96 4.87
C GLU A 171 -19.68 21.64 5.07
N TYR A 172 -18.90 22.66 5.46
CA TYR A 172 -17.45 22.56 5.67
C TYR A 172 -16.99 23.43 6.86
N GLY A 173 -15.84 23.09 7.43
CA GLY A 173 -15.12 23.90 8.40
C GLY A 173 -13.62 23.66 8.34
N SER A 174 -12.83 24.68 8.66
CA SER A 174 -11.38 24.59 8.80
C SER A 174 -10.91 25.32 10.03
N ALA A 175 -9.81 24.86 10.63
CA ALA A 175 -9.18 25.49 11.77
C ALA A 175 -7.66 25.32 11.72
N VAL A 176 -6.94 26.40 12.02
CA VAL A 176 -5.48 26.42 12.10
C VAL A 176 -5.07 27.02 13.44
N LEU A 177 -4.17 26.33 14.14
CA LEU A 177 -3.54 26.81 15.37
C LEU A 177 -2.05 27.03 15.11
N MET A 178 -1.55 28.21 15.45
CA MET A 178 -0.18 28.62 15.17
C MET A 178 0.50 29.16 16.43
N ASN A 179 1.78 28.86 16.59
CA ASN A 179 2.64 29.53 17.54
C ASN A 179 3.05 30.90 16.97
N VAL A 180 2.58 31.98 17.60
CA VAL A 180 2.81 33.36 17.13
C VAL A 180 4.27 33.80 17.21
N THR A 181 5.09 33.15 18.04
CA THR A 181 6.50 33.50 18.21
C THR A 181 7.38 32.79 17.19
N THR A 182 7.08 31.52 16.87
CA THR A 182 7.91 30.70 15.95
C THR A 182 7.36 30.63 14.53
N GLY A 183 6.08 30.95 14.33
CA GLY A 183 5.36 30.75 13.06
C GLY A 183 4.97 29.30 12.78
N GLU A 184 5.24 28.38 13.72
CA GLU A 184 4.93 26.96 13.56
C GLU A 184 3.42 26.70 13.60
N VAL A 185 2.95 25.86 12.68
CA VAL A 185 1.58 25.35 12.72
C VAL A 185 1.52 24.18 13.71
N LEU A 186 0.77 24.36 14.80
CA LEU A 186 0.60 23.36 15.86
C LEU A 186 -0.56 22.41 15.59
N ALA A 187 -1.58 22.87 14.86
CA ALA A 187 -2.70 22.06 14.40
C ALA A 187 -3.30 22.63 13.11
N MET A 188 -3.78 21.77 12.23
CA MET A 188 -4.51 22.10 11.01
C MET A 188 -5.55 21.03 10.75
N ALA A 189 -6.83 21.38 10.83
CA ALA A 189 -7.95 20.45 10.69
C ALA A 189 -9.00 20.97 9.71
N THR A 190 -9.62 20.03 8.99
CA THR A 190 -10.73 20.29 8.07
C THR A 190 -11.83 19.26 8.33
N VAL A 191 -13.08 19.69 8.23
CA VAL A 191 -14.27 18.86 8.35
C VAL A 191 -15.19 19.17 7.15
N PRO A 192 -15.79 18.17 6.47
CA PRO A 192 -15.62 16.73 6.66
C PRO A 192 -14.20 16.24 6.33
N SER A 193 -13.80 15.17 7.02
CA SER A 193 -12.54 14.47 6.77
C SER A 193 -12.79 13.06 6.21
N PHE A 194 -11.74 12.27 6.01
CA PHE A 194 -11.79 10.90 5.50
C PHE A 194 -10.79 10.00 6.21
N ASN A 195 -11.00 8.69 6.22
CA ASN A 195 -10.00 7.75 6.77
C ASN A 195 -9.03 7.29 5.66
N PRO A 196 -7.75 7.73 5.66
CA PRO A 196 -6.77 7.38 4.62
C PRO A 196 -6.38 5.90 4.62
N ASN A 197 -6.70 5.14 5.67
CA ASN A 197 -6.51 3.70 5.70
C ASN A 197 -7.61 2.93 4.94
N ASN A 198 -8.76 3.56 4.65
CA ASN A 198 -9.86 2.94 3.91
C ASN A 198 -10.02 3.53 2.50
N ARG A 199 -9.20 3.05 1.57
CA ARG A 199 -9.17 3.53 0.18
C ARG A 199 -10.44 3.25 -0.62
N ALA A 200 -11.22 2.23 -0.23
CA ALA A 200 -12.41 1.83 -0.98
C ALA A 200 -13.56 2.85 -0.88
N THR A 201 -13.60 3.65 0.19
CA THR A 201 -14.66 4.63 0.44
C THR A 201 -14.17 6.07 0.34
N MET A 202 -12.94 6.31 -0.13
CA MET A 202 -12.41 7.67 -0.29
C MET A 202 -13.12 8.40 -1.42
N LYS A 203 -13.74 9.53 -1.10
CA LYS A 203 -14.28 10.47 -2.10
C LYS A 203 -13.16 11.42 -2.55
N PRO A 204 -12.86 11.55 -3.85
CA PRO A 204 -11.79 12.43 -4.34
C PRO A 204 -11.93 13.91 -3.94
N ALA A 205 -13.14 14.38 -3.65
CA ALA A 205 -13.39 15.74 -3.19
C ALA A 205 -12.83 16.02 -1.78
N LEU A 206 -12.80 15.01 -0.89
CA LEU A 206 -12.37 15.17 0.50
C LEU A 206 -10.85 15.22 0.65
N SER A 207 -10.10 14.84 -0.39
CA SER A 207 -8.63 14.88 -0.40
C SER A 207 -8.03 16.20 -0.88
N ARG A 208 -8.87 17.19 -1.22
CA ARG A 208 -8.43 18.53 -1.64
C ARG A 208 -8.57 19.46 -0.45
N ALA A 209 -7.44 19.99 0.02
CA ALA A 209 -7.38 21.11 0.97
C ALA A 209 -7.11 22.40 0.20
#